data_AF-A0A960MH88-F1
#
_entry.id   AF-A0A960MH88-F1
#
_cell.length_a   1.000
_cell.length_b   1.000
_cell.length_c   1.000
_cell.angle_alpha   90.00
_cell.angle_beta   90.00
_cell.angle_gamma   90.00
#
_symmetry.space_group_name_H-M   'P 1'
#
loop_
_entity.id
_entity.type
_entity.pdbx_description
1 polymer ?
#
loop_
_entity_poly.entity_id
_entity_poly.type
_entity_poly.pdbx_seq_one_letter_code
_entity_poly.pdbx_strand_id
1 'polypeptide(L)'
;MKTTPNSRRKSHGFIANAFVLSIAMVLVYGLAFAFRQHIRSLDNQSKTQIKIDYAQKEDAVLRALLQIVPNKAIGAMKEGSNLAPQDYSWETIFNEAAGMANAETAIDANMMGSVGAGLTNVVSGNTGDGSLGAVSSLVSPVVGSGALVNPGDTRETSLLLSSSFGGKLPAPLTGTGTVYSRDRDYPIISDLKVHSSSWTNGIHLSADSYPLYNLIDYPN
;
A
#
# COMPACT_ATOMS: atom_id res chain seq x y z
N MET A 1 1.37 -28.12 -97.17
CA MET A 1 1.14 -28.67 -95.81
C MET A 1 1.68 -27.64 -94.81
N LYS A 2 0.81 -26.86 -94.15
CA LYS A 2 1.18 -25.86 -93.14
C LYS A 2 0.89 -26.46 -91.76
N THR A 3 1.92 -26.67 -90.95
CA THR A 3 1.77 -27.07 -89.55
C THR A 3 1.96 -25.82 -88.67
N THR A 4 0.89 -25.40 -88.00
CA THR A 4 0.97 -24.39 -86.93
C THR A 4 1.06 -25.11 -85.58
N PRO A 5 2.14 -24.94 -84.79
CA PRO A 5 2.16 -25.41 -83.42
C PRO A 5 1.44 -24.41 -82.50
N ASN A 6 0.66 -25.01 -81.62
CA ASN A 6 -0.31 -24.44 -80.71
C ASN A 6 0.36 -23.64 -79.58
N SER A 7 0.03 -22.35 -79.44
CA SER A 7 0.50 -21.51 -78.32
C SER A 7 -0.30 -21.82 -77.05
N ARG A 8 0.25 -22.70 -76.19
CA ARG A 8 -0.27 -22.89 -74.83
C ARG A 8 0.00 -21.64 -73.99
N ARG A 9 -1.01 -20.78 -73.84
CA ARG A 9 -0.97 -19.67 -72.88
C ARG A 9 -0.81 -20.21 -71.46
N LYS A 10 0.24 -19.76 -70.77
CA LYS A 10 0.59 -20.16 -69.40
C LYS A 10 -0.43 -19.58 -68.39
N SER A 11 -1.33 -20.40 -67.88
CA SER A 11 -2.23 -20.07 -66.75
C SER A 11 -1.56 -20.18 -65.37
N HIS A 12 -0.30 -20.60 -65.31
CA HIS A 12 0.46 -20.83 -64.07
C HIS A 12 0.68 -19.56 -63.22
N GLY A 13 0.62 -18.36 -63.80
CA GLY A 13 0.82 -17.11 -63.05
C GLY A 13 -0.37 -16.68 -62.19
N PHE A 14 -1.61 -17.00 -62.59
CA PHE A 14 -2.81 -16.58 -61.85
C PHE A 14 -3.03 -17.41 -60.58
N ILE A 15 -2.70 -18.71 -60.60
CA ILE A 15 -2.81 -19.60 -59.44
C ILE A 15 -1.76 -19.24 -58.37
N ALA A 16 -0.54 -18.90 -58.79
CA ALA A 16 0.52 -18.46 -57.88
C ALA A 16 0.13 -17.18 -57.12
N ASN A 17 -0.49 -16.21 -57.79
CA ASN A 17 -0.97 -14.98 -57.15
C ASN A 17 -2.09 -15.24 -56.13
N ALA A 18 -3.02 -16.16 -56.42
CA ALA A 18 -4.08 -16.53 -55.49
C ALA A 18 -3.53 -17.22 -54.23
N PHE A 19 -2.49 -18.04 -54.37
CA PHE A 19 -1.83 -18.72 -53.25
C PHE A 19 -1.04 -17.75 -52.36
N VAL A 20 -0.34 -16.79 -52.96
CA VAL A 20 0.35 -15.72 -52.19
C VAL A 20 -0.67 -14.85 -51.46
N LEU A 21 -1.79 -14.51 -52.09
CA LEU A 21 -2.84 -13.70 -51.47
C LEU A 21 -3.51 -14.42 -50.29
N SER A 22 -3.76 -15.73 -50.41
CA SER A 22 -4.36 -16.51 -49.33
C SER A 22 -3.42 -16.65 -48.13
N ILE A 23 -2.13 -16.91 -48.37
CA ILE A 23 -1.11 -16.93 -47.31
C ILE A 23 -0.98 -15.56 -46.66
N ALA A 24 -0.93 -14.49 -47.45
CA ALA A 24 -0.87 -13.12 -46.93
C ALA A 24 -2.08 -12.81 -46.04
N MET A 25 -3.30 -13.20 -46.44
CA MET A 25 -4.49 -13.06 -45.60
C MET A 25 -4.35 -13.82 -44.28
N VAL A 26 -3.93 -15.09 -44.30
CA VAL A 26 -3.78 -15.89 -43.08
C VAL A 26 -2.76 -15.27 -42.12
N LEU A 27 -1.63 -14.76 -42.64
CA LEU A 27 -0.62 -14.09 -41.83
C LEU A 27 -1.13 -12.78 -41.21
N VAL A 28 -1.87 -11.97 -41.98
CA VAL A 28 -2.46 -10.72 -41.47
C VAL A 28 -3.52 -11.01 -40.40
N TYR A 29 -4.38 -12.01 -40.60
CA TYR A 29 -5.35 -12.42 -39.58
C TYR A 29 -4.68 -12.98 -38.33
N GLY A 30 -3.63 -13.80 -38.48
CA GLY A 30 -2.83 -14.31 -37.36
C GLY A 30 -2.17 -13.19 -36.57
N LEU A 31 -1.58 -12.21 -37.25
CA LEU A 31 -0.96 -11.03 -36.62
C LEU A 31 -2.01 -10.19 -35.89
N ALA A 32 -3.18 -9.96 -36.48
CA ALA A 32 -4.26 -9.20 -35.85
C ALA A 32 -4.77 -9.89 -34.56
N PHE A 33 -4.89 -11.21 -34.58
CA PHE A 33 -5.30 -11.98 -33.41
C PHE A 33 -4.22 -11.97 -32.32
N ALA A 34 -2.94 -12.17 -32.70
CA ALA A 34 -1.81 -12.10 -31.79
C ALA A 34 -1.69 -10.71 -31.14
N PHE A 35 -1.84 -9.64 -31.92
CA PHE A 35 -1.80 -8.27 -31.42
C PHE A 35 -2.93 -8.00 -30.43
N ARG A 36 -4.15 -8.47 -30.71
CA ARG A 36 -5.28 -8.33 -29.78
C ARG A 36 -5.04 -9.09 -28.48
N GLN A 37 -4.44 -10.28 -28.53
CA GLN A 37 -4.07 -11.00 -27.32
C GLN A 37 -2.93 -10.34 -26.56
N HIS A 38 -1.96 -9.77 -27.26
CA HIS A 38 -0.90 -9.01 -26.64
C HIS A 38 -1.43 -7.79 -25.89
N ILE A 39 -2.37 -7.03 -26.46
CA ILE A 39 -2.99 -5.88 -25.75
C ILE A 39 -3.69 -6.34 -24.47
N ARG A 40 -4.47 -7.43 -24.53
CA ARG A 40 -5.16 -7.97 -23.35
C ARG A 40 -4.18 -8.47 -22.28
N SER A 41 -3.08 -9.09 -22.71
CA SER A 41 -2.03 -9.53 -21.80
C SER A 41 -1.34 -8.35 -21.12
N LEU A 42 -1.06 -7.26 -21.84
CA LEU A 42 -0.48 -6.04 -21.28
C LEU A 42 -1.41 -5.39 -20.26
N ASP A 43 -2.72 -5.30 -20.54
CA ASP A 43 -3.70 -4.76 -19.59
C ASP A 43 -3.77 -5.58 -18.30
N ASN A 44 -3.79 -6.91 -18.42
CA ASN A 44 -3.77 -7.80 -17.25
C ASN A 44 -2.45 -7.70 -16.46
N GLN A 45 -1.32 -7.59 -17.17
CA GLN A 45 -0.01 -7.45 -16.55
C GLN A 45 0.09 -6.12 -15.80
N SER A 46 -0.34 -5.01 -16.40
CA SER A 46 -0.35 -3.69 -15.78
C SER A 46 -1.22 -3.68 -14.51
N LYS A 47 -2.43 -4.25 -14.57
CA LYS A 47 -3.31 -4.37 -13.38
C LYS A 47 -2.70 -5.20 -12.27
N THR A 48 -2.00 -6.28 -12.63
CA THR A 48 -1.35 -7.15 -11.64
C THR A 48 -0.14 -6.46 -11.03
N GLN A 49 0.65 -5.76 -11.85
CA GLN A 49 1.80 -4.98 -11.41
C GLN A 49 1.38 -3.90 -10.41
N ILE A 50 0.36 -3.10 -10.71
CA ILE A 50 -0.13 -2.06 -9.79
C ILE A 50 -0.54 -2.65 -8.42
N LYS A 51 -1.17 -3.82 -8.41
CA LYS A 51 -1.55 -4.49 -7.15
C LYS A 51 -0.34 -4.95 -6.34
N ILE A 52 0.66 -5.51 -7.01
CA ILE A 52 1.90 -5.95 -6.36
C ILE A 52 2.64 -4.74 -5.80
N ASP A 53 2.77 -3.68 -6.60
CA ASP A 53 3.46 -2.45 -6.20
C ASP A 53 2.75 -1.79 -5.00
N TYR A 54 1.41 -1.75 -5.00
CA TYR A 54 0.65 -1.23 -3.87
C TYR A 54 0.85 -2.09 -2.61
N ALA A 55 0.76 -3.41 -2.72
CA ALA A 55 0.95 -4.31 -1.60
C ALA A 55 2.37 -4.23 -1.02
N GLN A 56 3.39 -4.06 -1.88
CA GLN A 56 4.78 -3.85 -1.45
C GLN A 56 4.95 -2.52 -0.72
N LYS A 57 4.32 -1.44 -1.22
CA LYS A 57 4.34 -0.13 -0.55
C LYS A 57 3.63 -0.17 0.80
N GLU A 58 2.49 -0.87 0.90
CA GLU A 58 1.79 -1.06 2.17
C GLU A 58 2.65 -1.84 3.17
N ASP A 59 3.28 -2.94 2.77
CA ASP A 59 4.19 -3.71 3.65
C ASP A 59 5.40 -2.87 4.10
N ALA A 60 5.99 -2.08 3.20
CA ALA A 60 7.10 -1.19 3.52
C ALA A 60 6.68 -0.11 4.54
N VAL A 61 5.51 0.52 4.38
CA VAL A 61 4.98 1.49 5.35
C VAL A 61 4.72 0.82 6.70
N LEU A 62 4.08 -0.35 6.73
CA LEU A 62 3.78 -1.07 7.96
C LEU A 62 5.07 -1.49 8.70
N ARG A 63 6.09 -1.93 7.97
CA ARG A 63 7.40 -2.26 8.53
C ARG A 63 8.11 -1.02 9.09
N ALA A 64 8.08 0.09 8.38
CA ALA A 64 8.65 1.34 8.86
C ALA A 64 7.94 1.84 10.12
N LEU A 65 6.60 1.74 10.18
CA LEU A 65 5.82 2.08 11.38
C LEU A 65 6.20 1.23 12.58
N LEU A 66 6.42 -0.07 12.39
CA LEU A 66 6.84 -0.97 13.47
C LEU A 66 8.18 -0.53 14.10
N GLN A 67 9.07 0.08 13.32
CA GLN A 67 10.36 0.59 13.79
C GLN A 67 10.26 2.00 14.41
N ILE A 68 9.47 2.90 13.82
CA ILE A 68 9.41 4.31 14.23
C ILE A 68 8.53 4.51 15.47
N VAL A 69 7.35 3.88 15.51
CA VAL A 69 6.34 4.13 16.54
C VAL A 69 6.88 3.91 17.96
N PRO A 70 7.55 2.79 18.29
CA PRO A 70 8.05 2.58 19.66
C PRO A 70 9.07 3.64 20.08
N ASN A 71 9.98 4.02 19.18
CA ASN A 71 11.01 5.03 19.47
C ASN A 71 10.41 6.41 19.71
N LYS A 72 9.41 6.78 18.90
CA LYS A 72 8.69 8.05 19.04
C LYS A 72 7.80 8.07 20.28
N ALA A 73 7.14 6.96 20.61
CA ALA A 73 6.37 6.83 21.86
C ALA A 73 7.27 6.99 23.10
N ILE A 74 8.43 6.33 23.13
CA ILE A 74 9.41 6.51 24.22
C ILE A 74 9.88 7.96 24.30
N GLY A 75 10.13 8.61 23.15
CA GLY A 75 10.49 10.03 23.08
C GLY A 75 9.40 10.94 23.65
N ALA A 76 8.14 10.69 23.29
CA ALA A 76 6.99 11.45 23.78
C ALA A 76 6.81 11.35 25.30
N MET A 77 7.19 10.21 25.88
CA MET A 77 7.09 9.93 27.32
C MET A 77 8.29 10.44 28.14
N LYS A 78 9.34 10.97 27.50
CA LYS A 78 10.49 11.54 28.22
C LYS A 78 10.17 12.92 28.80
N GLU A 79 10.80 13.23 29.93
CA GLU A 79 10.75 14.57 30.49
C GLU A 79 11.28 15.60 29.46
N GLY A 80 10.58 16.72 29.32
CA GLY A 80 10.92 17.75 28.34
C GLY A 80 10.46 17.49 26.91
N SER A 81 9.79 16.36 26.61
CA SER A 81 9.22 16.08 25.27
C SER A 81 8.26 17.17 24.78
N ASN A 82 7.58 17.84 25.71
CA ASN A 82 6.69 18.97 25.44
C ASN A 82 7.41 20.21 24.88
N LEU A 83 8.75 20.25 24.84
CA LEU A 83 9.51 21.31 24.19
C LEU A 83 9.55 21.16 22.66
N ALA A 84 9.32 19.95 22.15
CA ALA A 84 9.27 19.65 20.72
C ALA A 84 8.12 18.67 20.39
N PRO A 85 6.86 19.06 20.68
CA PRO A 85 5.71 18.17 20.54
C PRO A 85 5.51 17.68 19.11
N GLN A 86 5.78 18.52 18.11
CA GLN A 86 5.65 18.18 16.69
C GLN A 86 6.50 16.96 16.29
N ASP A 87 7.64 16.72 16.93
CA ASP A 87 8.56 15.63 16.57
C ASP A 87 8.01 14.24 16.93
N TYR A 88 7.01 14.20 17.81
CA TYR A 88 6.42 12.97 18.36
C TYR A 88 4.95 12.77 17.98
N SER A 89 4.39 13.65 17.15
CA SER A 89 3.00 13.53 16.70
C SER A 89 2.80 12.33 15.77
N TRP A 90 1.58 11.81 15.71
CA TRP A 90 1.21 10.78 14.73
C TRP A 90 1.50 11.22 13.29
N GLU A 91 1.30 12.49 12.97
CA GLU A 91 1.60 13.04 11.64
C GLU A 91 3.09 12.90 11.29
N THR A 92 3.98 13.28 12.20
CA THR A 92 5.42 13.12 11.99
C THR A 92 5.81 11.65 11.87
N ILE A 93 5.24 10.78 12.71
CA ILE A 93 5.48 9.33 12.65
C ILE A 93 5.11 8.75 11.28
N PHE A 94 3.93 9.07 10.77
CA PHE A 94 3.49 8.57 9.47
C PHE A 94 4.27 9.19 8.30
N ASN A 95 4.66 10.48 8.39
CA ASN A 95 5.47 11.12 7.36
C ASN A 95 6.87 10.51 7.30
N GLU A 96 7.50 10.22 8.43
CA GLU A 96 8.78 9.51 8.49
C GLU A 96 8.65 8.09 7.94
N ALA A 97 7.59 7.37 8.30
CA ALA A 97 7.34 6.02 7.79
C ALA A 97 7.11 6.00 6.28
N ALA A 98 6.34 6.94 5.74
CA ALA A 98 6.14 7.10 4.31
C ALA A 98 7.44 7.46 3.59
N GLY A 99 8.27 8.32 4.19
CA GLY A 99 9.61 8.65 3.68
C GLY A 99 10.52 7.42 3.59
N MET A 100 10.57 6.60 4.65
CA MET A 100 11.33 5.35 4.66
C MET A 100 10.81 4.34 3.63
N ALA A 101 9.49 4.16 3.54
CA ALA A 101 8.87 3.24 2.57
C ALA A 101 9.13 3.66 1.11
N ASN A 102 9.10 4.97 0.83
CA ASN A 102 9.49 5.50 -0.49
C ASN A 102 10.97 5.22 -0.78
N ALA A 103 11.86 5.36 0.21
CA ALA A 103 13.29 5.07 0.04
C ALA A 103 13.59 3.57 -0.14
N GLU A 104 12.75 2.67 0.39
CA GLU A 104 12.89 1.22 0.18
C GLU A 104 12.43 0.77 -1.21
N THR A 105 11.45 1.46 -1.79
CA THR A 105 10.78 1.04 -3.03
C THR A 105 11.25 1.78 -4.28
N ALA A 106 11.84 2.97 -4.12
CA ALA A 106 12.39 3.77 -5.21
C ALA A 106 13.89 4.01 -5.03
N ILE A 107 14.61 4.09 -6.15
CA ILE A 107 16.01 4.51 -6.15
C ILE A 107 16.07 5.96 -5.67
N ASP A 108 16.87 6.22 -4.64
CA ASP A 108 17.12 7.57 -4.11
C ASP A 108 17.46 8.56 -5.25
N ALA A 109 16.88 9.76 -5.22
CA ALA A 109 17.08 10.78 -6.25
C ALA A 109 18.57 11.12 -6.48
N ASN A 110 19.41 10.99 -5.45
CA ASN A 110 20.86 11.19 -5.56
C ASN A 110 21.57 10.04 -6.27
N MET A 111 21.11 8.80 -6.06
CA MET A 111 21.56 7.62 -6.82
C MET A 111 21.06 7.67 -8.27
N MET A 112 19.84 8.15 -8.49
CA MET A 112 19.32 8.40 -9.82
C MET A 112 20.09 9.52 -10.52
N GLY A 113 20.55 10.55 -9.81
CA GLY A 113 21.41 11.60 -10.34
C GLY A 113 22.82 11.12 -10.71
N SER A 114 23.41 10.23 -9.91
CA SER A 114 24.74 9.66 -10.19
C SER A 114 24.73 8.64 -11.33
N VAL A 115 23.62 7.90 -11.48
CA VAL A 115 23.38 6.98 -12.60
C VAL A 115 22.90 7.76 -13.85
N GLY A 116 22.11 8.82 -13.65
CA GLY A 116 21.40 9.61 -14.67
C GLY A 116 22.26 10.55 -15.52
N ALA A 117 23.52 10.79 -15.16
CA ALA A 117 24.43 11.56 -16.02
C ALA A 117 24.69 10.90 -17.40
N GLY A 118 24.31 9.62 -17.59
CA GLY A 118 24.45 8.89 -18.87
C GLY A 118 23.17 8.26 -19.44
N LEU A 119 21.99 8.47 -18.84
CA LEU A 119 20.75 7.71 -19.15
C LEU A 119 19.61 8.59 -19.69
N THR A 120 19.93 9.60 -20.51
CA THR A 120 19.01 10.61 -21.07
C THR A 120 17.86 10.04 -21.92
N ASN A 121 17.90 8.75 -22.29
CA ASN A 121 16.93 8.09 -23.18
C ASN A 121 16.32 6.81 -22.59
N VAL A 122 16.34 6.65 -21.26
CA VAL A 122 15.77 5.45 -20.63
C VAL A 122 14.34 5.72 -20.18
N VAL A 123 13.43 4.90 -20.69
CA VAL A 123 12.03 4.86 -20.28
C VAL A 123 11.95 3.97 -19.03
N SER A 124 11.41 4.51 -17.94
CA SER A 124 11.13 3.70 -16.75
C SER A 124 10.13 2.59 -17.12
N GLY A 125 10.54 1.33 -16.91
CA GLY A 125 9.64 0.18 -17.02
C GLY A 125 8.61 0.13 -15.89
N ASN A 126 8.81 0.92 -14.82
CA ASN A 126 7.87 1.06 -13.73
C ASN A 126 7.07 2.36 -13.87
N THR A 127 6.06 2.35 -14.74
CA THR A 127 5.17 3.50 -14.95
C THR A 127 4.17 3.71 -13.80
N GLY A 128 4.12 2.78 -12.83
CA GLY A 128 3.33 2.89 -11.60
C GLY A 128 4.12 3.45 -10.41
N ASP A 129 5.38 3.85 -10.60
CA ASP A 129 6.18 4.42 -9.54
C ASP A 129 5.73 5.86 -9.21
N GLY A 130 4.74 5.98 -8.34
CA GLY A 130 4.35 7.24 -7.70
C GLY A 130 4.87 7.29 -6.27
N SER A 131 5.44 8.42 -5.87
CA SER A 131 5.69 8.71 -4.46
C SER A 131 4.38 8.60 -3.68
N LEU A 132 4.42 7.95 -2.52
CA LEU A 132 3.33 8.02 -1.55
C LEU A 132 3.08 9.51 -1.25
N GLY A 133 1.89 10.00 -1.61
CA GLY A 133 1.51 11.41 -1.48
C GLY A 133 1.33 11.85 -0.02
N ALA A 134 0.53 12.89 0.23
CA ALA A 134 0.24 13.33 1.59
C ALA A 134 -0.25 12.15 2.44
N VAL A 135 0.30 11.95 3.65
CA VAL A 135 -0.06 10.87 4.58
C VAL A 135 -1.57 10.76 4.82
N SER A 136 -2.29 11.88 4.78
CA SER A 136 -3.75 11.93 4.90
C SER A 136 -4.51 11.16 3.80
N SER A 137 -3.85 10.88 2.67
CA SER A 137 -4.39 10.03 1.60
C SER A 137 -4.17 8.53 1.84
N LEU A 138 -3.24 8.18 2.74
CA LEU A 138 -2.92 6.80 3.12
C LEU A 138 -3.62 6.38 4.41
N VAL A 139 -3.62 7.27 5.40
CA VAL A 139 -4.12 7.00 6.74
C VAL A 139 -5.18 8.04 7.07
N SER A 140 -6.34 7.53 7.47
CA SER A 140 -7.46 8.36 7.90
C SER A 140 -8.13 7.67 9.10
N PRO A 141 -8.76 8.45 9.99
CA PRO A 141 -9.46 7.88 11.11
C PRO A 141 -10.69 7.14 10.58
N VAL A 142 -10.99 5.98 11.16
CA VAL A 142 -12.16 5.17 10.80
C VAL A 142 -13.46 5.88 11.23
N VAL A 143 -13.39 6.64 12.33
CA VAL A 143 -14.53 7.41 12.88
C VAL A 143 -14.08 8.84 13.17
N GLY A 144 -14.94 9.82 12.86
CA GLY A 144 -14.67 11.23 13.14
C GLY A 144 -13.86 11.93 12.06
N SER A 145 -13.46 13.18 12.34
CA SER A 145 -12.71 14.02 11.39
C SER A 145 -11.63 14.83 12.12
N GLY A 146 -10.48 15.03 11.46
CA GLY A 146 -9.45 15.99 11.90
C GLY A 146 -8.20 15.41 12.58
N ALA A 147 -8.12 14.10 12.80
CA ALA A 147 -6.91 13.43 13.26
C ALA A 147 -6.56 12.25 12.35
N LEU A 148 -5.32 11.76 12.37
CA LEU A 148 -4.90 10.62 11.54
C LEU A 148 -5.30 9.27 12.14
N VAL A 149 -5.51 9.20 13.46
CA VAL A 149 -5.79 7.94 14.17
C VAL A 149 -6.99 8.09 15.11
N ASN A 150 -7.68 6.97 15.34
CA ASN A 150 -8.59 6.85 16.47
C ASN A 150 -7.80 6.34 17.70
N PRO A 151 -7.98 6.94 18.88
CA PRO A 151 -7.24 6.55 20.10
C PRO A 151 -7.65 5.18 20.67
N GLY A 152 -8.69 4.53 20.11
CA GLY A 152 -9.11 3.19 20.55
C GLY A 152 -9.68 3.14 21.97
N ASP A 153 -10.27 4.25 22.42
CA ASP A 153 -10.90 4.34 23.75
C ASP A 153 -12.35 3.83 23.72
N THR A 154 -12.87 3.45 24.89
CA THR A 154 -14.31 3.18 25.14
C THR A 154 -15.27 4.25 24.59
N ARG A 155 -14.80 5.49 24.41
CA ARG A 155 -15.59 6.58 23.81
C ARG A 155 -15.86 6.38 22.31
N GLU A 156 -15.03 5.59 21.61
CA GLU A 156 -15.19 5.28 20.18
C GLU A 156 -16.25 4.17 19.95
N THR A 157 -17.42 4.31 20.59
CA THR A 157 -18.48 3.30 20.59
C THR A 157 -18.96 2.92 19.18
N SER A 158 -18.98 3.88 18.25
CA SER A 158 -19.34 3.63 16.86
C SER A 158 -18.33 2.75 16.13
N LEU A 159 -17.04 2.82 16.48
CA LEU A 159 -16.02 1.92 15.96
C LEU A 159 -16.18 0.53 16.58
N LEU A 160 -16.29 0.48 17.91
CA LEU A 160 -16.30 -0.73 18.73
C LEU A 160 -17.56 -1.59 18.53
N LEU A 161 -18.69 -0.97 18.21
CA LEU A 161 -19.98 -1.64 17.95
C LEU A 161 -20.31 -1.75 16.46
N SER A 162 -19.41 -1.30 15.57
CA SER A 162 -19.64 -1.41 14.12
C SER A 162 -19.73 -2.88 13.69
N SER A 163 -20.55 -3.19 12.69
CA SER A 163 -20.60 -4.53 12.10
C SER A 163 -19.30 -4.92 11.38
N SER A 164 -18.51 -3.92 10.96
CA SER A 164 -17.27 -4.13 10.18
C SER A 164 -16.09 -4.52 11.09
N PHE A 165 -15.93 -3.80 12.21
CA PHE A 165 -14.78 -3.90 13.11
C PHE A 165 -15.12 -4.40 14.51
N GLY A 166 -16.39 -4.30 14.92
CA GLY A 166 -16.83 -4.68 16.26
C GLY A 166 -16.52 -6.14 16.58
N GLY A 167 -15.95 -6.35 17.76
CA GLY A 167 -15.47 -7.66 18.23
C GLY A 167 -14.18 -8.17 17.56
N LYS A 168 -13.65 -7.50 16.52
CA LYS A 168 -12.37 -7.84 15.89
C LYS A 168 -11.22 -6.96 16.39
N LEU A 169 -11.56 -5.83 17.00
CA LEU A 169 -10.58 -4.95 17.62
C LEU A 169 -10.23 -5.46 19.03
N PRO A 170 -8.99 -5.23 19.49
CA PRO A 170 -8.63 -5.43 20.90
C PRO A 170 -9.56 -4.66 21.82
N ALA A 171 -9.71 -5.13 23.06
CA ALA A 171 -10.50 -4.42 24.05
C ALA A 171 -10.01 -2.97 24.22
N PRO A 172 -10.93 -1.99 24.13
CA PRO A 172 -10.59 -0.59 24.28
C PRO A 172 -10.05 -0.29 25.67
N LEU A 173 -9.22 0.74 25.72
CA LEU A 173 -8.76 1.33 26.98
C LEU A 173 -9.70 2.47 27.37
N THR A 174 -9.75 2.80 28.65
CA THR A 174 -10.40 4.02 29.15
C THR A 174 -9.34 4.92 29.77
N GLY A 175 -9.31 6.19 29.37
CA GLY A 175 -8.41 7.20 29.90
C GLY A 175 -9.14 8.38 30.57
N THR A 176 -8.49 9.01 31.54
CA THR A 176 -8.94 10.30 32.09
C THR A 176 -8.85 11.41 31.02
N GLY A 177 -9.68 12.45 31.12
CA GLY A 177 -10.02 13.37 30.02
C GLY A 177 -8.85 13.85 29.14
N THR A 178 -7.77 14.36 29.75
CA THR A 178 -6.61 14.90 29.04
C THR A 178 -5.78 13.86 28.30
N VAL A 179 -5.76 12.62 28.80
CA VAL A 179 -5.05 11.51 28.17
C VAL A 179 -5.74 11.15 26.85
N TYR A 180 -7.07 11.03 26.86
CA TYR A 180 -7.84 10.75 25.65
C TYR A 180 -7.64 11.80 24.56
N SER A 181 -7.74 13.09 24.91
CA SER A 181 -7.58 14.16 23.92
C SER A 181 -6.18 14.19 23.31
N ARG A 182 -5.15 13.87 24.11
CA ARG A 182 -3.76 13.87 23.65
C ARG A 182 -3.38 12.60 22.88
N ASP A 183 -4.00 11.47 23.20
CA ASP A 183 -3.69 10.19 22.55
C ASP A 183 -4.04 10.17 21.06
N ARG A 184 -5.01 11.00 20.68
CA ARG A 184 -5.36 11.23 19.28
C ARG A 184 -4.23 11.91 18.49
N ASP A 185 -3.41 12.71 19.18
CA ASP A 185 -2.38 13.54 18.55
C ASP A 185 -0.97 12.91 18.74
N TYR A 186 -0.76 12.16 19.82
CA TYR A 186 0.51 11.54 20.21
C TYR A 186 0.34 10.08 20.62
N PRO A 187 1.34 9.21 20.38
CA PRO A 187 1.34 7.84 20.90
C PRO A 187 1.62 7.83 22.40
N ILE A 188 0.58 7.67 23.23
CA ILE A 188 0.73 7.67 24.69
C ILE A 188 0.58 6.25 25.25
N ILE A 189 1.55 5.83 26.06
CA ILE A 189 1.43 4.64 26.91
C ILE A 189 1.50 5.13 28.36
N SER A 190 0.48 4.86 29.16
CA SER A 190 0.41 5.36 30.53
C SER A 190 -0.46 4.45 31.39
N ASP A 191 -0.12 4.38 32.66
CA ASP A 191 -0.90 3.81 33.75
C ASP A 191 -2.28 4.45 33.95
N LEU A 192 -2.51 5.65 33.42
CA LEU A 192 -3.82 6.31 33.42
C LEU A 192 -4.80 5.71 32.40
N LYS A 193 -4.34 4.77 31.56
CA LYS A 193 -5.17 4.02 30.63
C LYS A 193 -5.34 2.60 31.14
N VAL A 194 -6.59 2.20 31.34
CA VAL A 194 -6.92 0.88 31.89
C VAL A 194 -7.95 0.17 31.01
N HIS A 195 -7.94 -1.16 31.04
CA HIS A 195 -9.00 -1.94 30.42
C HIS A 195 -10.32 -1.74 31.17
N SER A 196 -11.41 -1.61 30.41
CA SER A 196 -12.75 -1.60 30.98
C SER A 196 -13.23 -3.02 31.25
N SER A 197 -13.84 -3.26 32.41
CA SER A 197 -14.47 -4.54 32.75
C SER A 197 -15.61 -4.95 31.81
N SER A 198 -16.18 -3.99 31.07
CA SER A 198 -17.24 -4.25 30.09
C SER A 198 -16.73 -4.79 28.76
N TRP A 199 -15.41 -4.75 28.51
CA TRP A 199 -14.81 -5.17 27.25
C TRP A 199 -13.67 -6.15 27.48
N THR A 200 -13.93 -7.44 27.22
CA THR A 200 -12.96 -8.52 27.49
C THR A 200 -12.38 -9.14 26.22
N ASN A 201 -12.79 -8.66 25.03
CA ASN A 201 -12.34 -9.20 23.75
C ASN A 201 -10.82 -9.04 23.57
N GLY A 202 -10.12 -10.15 23.36
CA GLY A 202 -8.67 -10.16 23.17
C GLY A 202 -7.86 -9.97 24.46
N ILE A 203 -8.49 -9.90 25.63
CA ILE A 203 -7.82 -9.89 26.92
C ILE A 203 -7.81 -11.32 27.48
N HIS A 204 -6.63 -11.82 27.88
CA HIS A 204 -6.47 -13.18 28.43
C HIS A 204 -6.59 -13.24 29.95
N LEU A 205 -6.51 -12.10 30.65
CA LEU A 205 -6.69 -11.97 32.10
C LEU A 205 -7.90 -11.09 32.41
N SER A 206 -8.45 -11.20 33.62
CA SER A 206 -9.59 -10.38 34.03
C SER A 206 -9.18 -8.91 34.10
N ALA A 207 -9.91 -8.03 33.40
CA ALA A 207 -9.72 -6.58 33.48
C ALA A 207 -10.00 -6.03 34.90
N ASP A 208 -10.77 -6.74 35.72
CA ASP A 208 -11.02 -6.35 37.13
C ASP A 208 -9.80 -6.58 38.02
N SER A 209 -9.01 -7.61 37.73
CA SER A 209 -7.83 -7.99 38.52
C SER A 209 -6.53 -7.41 37.96
N TYR A 210 -6.46 -7.24 36.63
CA TYR A 210 -5.28 -6.76 35.92
C TYR A 210 -5.65 -5.63 34.92
N PRO A 211 -6.11 -4.47 35.43
CA PRO A 211 -6.60 -3.38 34.59
C PRO A 211 -5.51 -2.72 33.73
N LEU A 212 -4.25 -2.81 34.14
CA LEU A 212 -3.09 -2.16 33.51
C LEU A 212 -2.45 -3.10 32.48
N TYR A 213 -3.04 -3.24 31.29
CA TYR A 213 -2.45 -4.00 30.18
C TYR A 213 -2.03 -5.44 30.52
N ASN A 214 -2.73 -6.13 31.43
CA ASN A 214 -2.33 -7.45 31.93
C ASN A 214 -0.93 -7.48 32.59
N LEU A 215 -0.43 -6.36 33.12
CA LEU A 215 0.78 -6.35 33.96
C LEU A 215 0.52 -7.09 35.26
N ILE A 216 1.46 -7.95 35.63
CA ILE A 216 1.46 -8.71 36.87
C ILE A 216 2.60 -8.19 37.74
N ASP A 217 2.27 -7.59 38.89
CA ASP A 217 3.26 -7.07 39.84
C ASP A 217 3.92 -8.20 40.64
N TYR A 218 5.25 -8.17 40.76
CA TYR A 218 6.05 -9.12 41.53
C TYR A 218 6.34 -8.62 42.97
N PRO A 219 6.50 -9.48 44.01
CA PRO A 219 6.27 -10.93 44.04
C PRO A 219 4.82 -11.22 44.42
N ASN A 220 4.12 -11.87 43.52
CA ASN A 220 2.73 -12.30 43.71
C ASN A 220 2.63 -13.71 44.28
#